data_AF-A0A166BMU4-F1
#
_entry.id   AF-A0A166BMU4-F1
#
_cell.length_a   1.000
_cell.length_b   1.000
_cell.length_c   1.000
_cell.angle_alpha   90.00
_cell.angle_beta   90.00
_cell.angle_gamma   90.00
#
_symmetry.space_group_name_H-M   'P 1'
#
loop_
_entity.id
_entity.type
_entity.pdbx_description
1 polymer ?
#
loop_
_entity_poly.entity_id
_entity_poly.type
_entity_poly.pdbx_seq_one_letter_code
_entity_poly.pdbx_strand_id
1 'polypeptide(L)'
;HRIATSENGWTSDFIGAEWFKTIFIPNAKARNTSGQPILLIYDGHGSHTANEMREIALQEGIHLFCLPPHTSHKLQPLDVGVFGPTQNAWQRRCEDVLAATGEGIQLRDVVKEYMLARNEAFKPETILQAWRRSGIRPIDPGFFTDIDYAPSHYTSTIAHLPASFP
;
A
#
# COMPACT_ATOMS: atom_id res chain seq x y z
N HIS A 1 4.95 -8.89 17.20
CA HIS A 1 4.80 -7.79 16.22
C HIS A 1 5.60 -6.58 16.74
N ARG A 2 6.47 -5.98 15.93
CA ARG A 2 7.08 -4.68 16.27
C ARG A 2 6.11 -3.58 15.83
N ILE A 3 5.83 -2.63 16.69
CA ILE A 3 4.95 -1.49 16.44
C ILE A 3 5.83 -0.24 16.53
N ALA A 4 5.87 0.56 15.47
CA ALA A 4 6.49 1.87 15.48
C ALA A 4 5.40 2.92 15.78
N THR A 5 5.76 3.97 16.52
CA THR A 5 4.87 5.06 16.89
C THR A 5 5.54 6.39 16.53
N SER A 6 4.77 7.33 15.99
CA SER A 6 5.18 8.73 15.84
C SER A 6 4.25 9.62 16.66
N GLU A 7 4.76 10.79 17.09
CA GLU A 7 3.96 11.74 17.88
C GLU A 7 2.73 12.26 17.13
N ASN A 8 2.77 12.30 15.80
CA ASN A 8 1.67 12.78 14.96
C ASN A 8 0.87 11.64 14.29
N GLY A 9 1.22 10.38 14.53
CA GLY A 9 0.59 9.22 13.88
C GLY A 9 0.91 9.03 12.39
N TRP A 10 1.73 9.92 11.79
CA TRP A 10 2.19 9.80 10.41
C TRP A 10 3.50 9.03 10.33
N THR A 11 3.72 8.34 9.22
CA THR A 11 5.04 7.76 8.93
C THR A 11 6.01 8.93 8.77
N SER A 12 6.88 9.15 9.74
CA SER A 12 7.96 10.14 9.63
C SER A 12 9.08 9.57 8.77
N ASP A 13 9.94 10.46 8.25
CA ASP A 13 11.02 10.08 7.36
C ASP A 13 11.94 8.99 7.97
N PHE A 14 12.17 9.05 9.28
CA PHE A 14 12.97 8.09 10.04
C PHE A 14 12.32 6.69 10.10
N ILE A 15 10.99 6.64 10.25
CA ILE A 15 10.26 5.37 10.38
C ILE A 15 10.31 4.58 9.06
N GLY A 16 10.31 5.26 7.91
CA GLY A 16 10.43 4.61 6.60
C GLY A 16 11.80 3.95 6.39
N ALA A 17 12.90 4.63 6.70
CA ALA A 17 14.25 4.08 6.58
C ALA A 17 14.50 2.95 7.59
N GLU A 18 14.03 3.11 8.83
CA GLU A 18 14.11 2.07 9.86
C GLU A 18 13.31 0.83 9.46
N TRP A 19 12.08 1.00 8.94
CA TRP A 19 11.29 -0.11 8.40
C TRP A 19 12.04 -0.82 7.28
N PHE A 20 12.62 -0.07 6.33
CA PHE A 20 13.35 -0.66 5.22
C PHE A 20 14.50 -1.52 5.72
N LYS A 21 15.35 -0.96 6.58
CA LYS A 21 16.53 -1.62 7.14
C LYS A 21 16.20 -2.81 8.04
N THR A 22 15.26 -2.64 8.97
CA THR A 22 15.05 -3.61 10.06
C THR A 22 13.95 -4.63 9.77
N ILE A 23 13.02 -4.31 8.86
CA ILE A 23 11.90 -5.17 8.52
C ILE A 23 12.01 -5.65 7.08
N PHE A 24 12.02 -4.75 6.08
CA PHE A 24 11.94 -5.14 4.67
C PHE A 24 13.13 -6.00 4.25
N ILE A 25 14.36 -5.51 4.43
CA ILE A 25 15.58 -6.16 3.92
C ILE A 25 15.75 -7.58 4.48
N PRO A 26 15.70 -7.81 5.82
CA PRO A 26 15.83 -9.17 6.37
C PRO A 26 14.72 -10.10 5.86
N ASN A 27 13.48 -9.60 5.78
CA ASN A 27 12.33 -10.41 5.35
C ASN A 27 12.36 -10.74 3.87
N ALA A 28 12.83 -9.82 3.02
CA ALA A 28 12.94 -10.01 1.58
C ALA A 28 14.09 -10.97 1.25
N LYS A 29 15.26 -10.80 1.87
CA LYS A 29 16.42 -11.69 1.68
C LYS A 29 16.12 -13.11 2.14
N ALA A 30 15.49 -13.28 3.30
CA ALA A 30 15.11 -14.61 3.80
C ALA A 30 14.11 -15.34 2.90
N ARG A 31 13.29 -14.60 2.13
CA ARG A 31 12.30 -15.17 1.18
C ARG A 31 12.82 -15.31 -0.24
N ASN A 32 13.98 -14.75 -0.55
CA ASN A 32 14.56 -14.83 -1.89
C ASN A 32 15.26 -16.17 -2.10
N THR A 33 14.53 -17.17 -2.59
CA THR A 33 15.07 -18.48 -2.97
C THR A 33 15.63 -18.51 -4.39
N SER A 34 15.40 -17.47 -5.19
CA SER A 34 15.72 -17.44 -6.62
C SER A 34 17.15 -17.00 -6.93
N GLY A 35 17.82 -16.35 -5.98
CA GLY A 35 19.12 -15.69 -6.19
C GLY A 35 19.07 -14.46 -7.11
N GLN A 36 17.89 -14.11 -7.65
CA GLN A 36 17.70 -12.93 -8.48
C GLN A 36 17.69 -11.65 -7.63
N PRO A 37 17.99 -10.48 -8.23
CA PRO A 37 17.87 -9.20 -7.53
C PRO A 37 16.45 -8.97 -6.97
N ILE A 38 16.38 -8.35 -5.79
CA ILE A 38 15.11 -8.00 -5.14
C ILE A 38 14.67 -6.63 -5.67
N LEU A 39 13.40 -6.50 -6.05
CA LEU A 39 12.78 -5.26 -6.48
C LEU A 39 11.74 -4.80 -5.45
N LEU A 40 11.89 -3.58 -4.92
CA LEU A 40 10.86 -2.90 -4.14
C LEU A 40 10.16 -1.87 -5.03
N ILE A 41 8.86 -2.07 -5.24
CA ILE A 41 7.96 -1.14 -5.94
C ILE A 41 7.16 -0.35 -4.90
N TYR A 42 7.13 0.96 -5.01
CA TYR A 42 6.47 1.83 -4.04
C TYR A 42 5.87 3.08 -4.70
N ASP A 43 4.89 3.70 -4.04
CA ASP A 43 4.32 4.97 -4.48
C ASP A 43 5.21 6.14 -4.06
N GLY A 44 5.42 7.10 -4.98
CA GLY A 44 6.27 8.25 -4.72
C GLY A 44 5.60 9.27 -3.82
N HIS A 45 5.65 9.08 -2.49
CA HIS A 45 5.34 10.13 -1.51
C HIS A 45 6.67 10.72 -0.98
N GLY A 46 6.88 12.04 -1.14
CA GLY A 46 8.14 12.74 -0.77
C GLY A 46 8.44 12.76 0.74
N SER A 47 9.61 13.19 1.24
CA SER A 47 10.68 13.96 0.59
C SER A 47 12.09 13.90 1.25
N HIS A 48 12.36 13.11 2.31
CA HIS A 48 13.74 12.94 2.80
C HIS A 48 14.21 11.48 2.93
N THR A 49 13.31 10.51 3.08
CA THR A 49 13.65 9.07 3.18
C THR A 49 14.26 8.48 1.90
N ALA A 50 14.06 9.13 0.75
CA ALA A 50 14.51 8.60 -0.54
C ALA A 50 16.03 8.41 -0.61
N ASN A 51 16.85 9.26 0.03
CA ASN A 51 18.31 9.19 -0.12
C ASN A 51 18.92 8.07 0.74
N GLU A 52 18.59 8.01 2.03
CA GLU A 52 19.10 6.95 2.92
C GLU A 52 18.61 5.56 2.46
N MET A 53 17.33 5.42 2.08
CA MET A 53 16.83 4.16 1.53
C MET A 53 17.53 3.78 0.22
N ARG A 54 17.86 4.75 -0.65
CA ARG A 54 18.61 4.48 -1.90
C ARG A 54 20.02 3.98 -1.61
N GLU A 55 20.73 4.61 -0.68
CA GLU A 55 22.08 4.20 -0.29
C GLU A 55 22.10 2.79 0.29
N ILE A 56 21.18 2.50 1.22
CA ILE A 56 21.01 1.17 1.79
C ILE A 56 20.62 0.16 0.72
N ALA A 57 19.69 0.51 -0.18
CA ALA A 57 19.25 -0.39 -1.25
C ALA A 57 20.42 -0.75 -2.19
N LEU A 58 21.25 0.23 -2.55
CA LEU A 58 22.45 0.01 -3.37
C LEU A 58 23.44 -0.94 -2.66
N GLN A 59 23.73 -0.70 -1.38
CA GLN A 59 24.62 -1.55 -0.58
C GLN A 59 24.10 -2.98 -0.43
N GLU A 60 22.77 -3.14 -0.34
CA GLU A 60 22.12 -4.42 -0.06
C GLU A 60 21.71 -5.19 -1.34
N GLY A 61 21.96 -4.64 -2.52
CA GLY A 61 21.63 -5.24 -3.82
C GLY A 61 20.13 -5.24 -4.14
N ILE A 62 19.41 -4.22 -3.69
CA ILE A 62 17.96 -4.05 -3.87
C ILE A 62 17.68 -2.94 -4.87
N HIS A 63 16.86 -3.23 -5.87
CA HIS A 63 16.38 -2.23 -6.82
C HIS A 63 15.14 -1.54 -6.25
N LEU A 64 15.12 -0.22 -6.33
CA LEU A 64 13.97 0.60 -5.97
C LEU A 64 13.29 1.09 -7.25
N PHE A 65 11.98 0.90 -7.36
CA PHE A 65 11.17 1.41 -8.46
C PHE A 65 10.00 2.23 -7.91
N CYS A 66 10.08 3.54 -8.12
CA CYS A 66 9.02 4.47 -7.77
C CYS A 66 7.98 4.48 -8.89
N LEU A 67 6.72 4.25 -8.56
CA LEU A 67 5.63 4.34 -9.53
C LEU A 67 5.46 5.79 -10.04
N PRO A 68 5.13 5.98 -11.32
CA PRO A 68 4.83 7.32 -11.85
C PRO A 68 3.71 8.00 -11.04
N PRO A 69 3.75 9.34 -10.89
CA PRO A 69 2.70 10.07 -10.19
C PRO A 69 1.30 9.74 -10.71
N HIS A 70 0.33 9.72 -9.80
CA HIS A 70 -1.09 9.45 -10.10
C HIS A 70 -1.41 8.08 -10.73
N THR A 71 -0.47 7.13 -10.73
CA THR A 71 -0.72 5.79 -11.29
C THR A 71 -1.04 4.71 -10.26
N SER A 72 -1.04 5.01 -8.95
CA SER A 72 -1.24 3.99 -7.90
C SER A 72 -2.51 3.17 -8.09
N HIS A 73 -3.62 3.82 -8.44
CA HIS A 73 -4.90 3.17 -8.72
C HIS A 73 -4.89 2.16 -9.88
N LYS A 74 -3.85 2.16 -10.73
CA LYS A 74 -3.64 1.18 -11.81
C LYS A 74 -2.44 0.27 -11.56
N LEU A 75 -1.32 0.80 -11.06
CA LEU A 75 -0.05 0.09 -10.99
C LEU A 75 0.28 -0.45 -9.60
N GLN A 76 -0.27 0.10 -8.51
CA GLN A 76 0.07 -0.34 -7.15
C GLN A 76 -0.75 -1.60 -6.80
N PRO A 77 -0.15 -2.81 -6.73
CA PRO A 77 -0.92 -4.04 -6.51
C PRO A 77 -1.72 -4.00 -5.20
N LEU A 78 -1.16 -3.36 -4.16
CA LEU A 78 -1.85 -3.21 -2.89
C LEU A 78 -3.18 -2.46 -3.04
N ASP A 79 -3.19 -1.34 -3.77
CA ASP A 79 -4.39 -0.54 -4.02
C ASP A 79 -5.37 -1.27 -4.95
N VAL A 80 -4.87 -1.86 -6.03
CA VAL A 80 -5.70 -2.47 -7.08
C VAL A 80 -6.40 -3.75 -6.61
N GLY A 81 -5.76 -4.53 -5.74
CA GLY A 81 -6.19 -5.90 -5.46
C GLY A 81 -6.23 -6.34 -4.01
N VAL A 82 -5.53 -5.66 -3.09
CA VAL A 82 -5.37 -6.17 -1.71
C VAL A 82 -6.14 -5.34 -0.68
N PHE A 83 -6.13 -4.01 -0.80
CA PHE A 83 -6.75 -3.14 0.19
C PHE A 83 -8.27 -3.20 0.16
N GLY A 84 -8.92 -3.33 -1.00
CA GLY A 84 -10.37 -3.53 -1.07
C GLY A 84 -10.84 -4.75 -0.26
N PRO A 85 -10.30 -5.96 -0.51
CA PRO A 85 -10.62 -7.13 0.31
C PRO A 85 -10.28 -6.97 1.79
N THR A 86 -9.17 -6.29 2.11
CA THR A 86 -8.77 -6.02 3.51
C THR A 86 -9.75 -5.10 4.23
N GLN A 87 -10.22 -4.05 3.57
CA GLN A 87 -11.24 -3.13 4.09
C GLN A 87 -12.56 -3.86 4.35
N ASN A 88 -12.99 -4.71 3.42
CA ASN A 88 -14.20 -5.52 3.58
C ASN A 88 -14.07 -6.51 4.76
N ALA A 89 -12.92 -7.19 4.88
CA ALA A 89 -12.66 -8.09 6.00
C ALA A 89 -12.59 -7.34 7.34
N TRP A 90 -12.00 -6.14 7.35
CA TRP A 90 -11.96 -5.28 8.52
C TRP A 90 -13.35 -4.82 8.95
N GLN A 91 -14.18 -4.38 8.00
CA GLN A 91 -15.56 -4.00 8.29
C GLN A 91 -16.35 -5.16 8.90
N ARG A 92 -16.28 -6.35 8.29
CA ARG A 92 -16.92 -7.55 8.85
C ARG A 92 -16.42 -7.86 10.26
N ARG A 93 -15.11 -7.71 10.48
CA ARG A 93 -14.54 -7.96 11.81
C ARG A 93 -15.08 -6.99 12.87
N CYS A 94 -15.25 -5.72 12.52
CA CYS A 94 -15.89 -4.73 13.38
C CYS A 94 -17.35 -5.11 13.70
N GLU A 95 -18.11 -5.54 12.70
CA GLU A 95 -19.50 -5.99 12.85
C GLU A 95 -19.60 -7.24 13.75
N ASP A 96 -18.74 -8.24 13.54
CA ASP A 96 -18.68 -9.47 14.33
C ASP A 96 -18.38 -9.19 15.81
N VAL A 97 -17.40 -8.30 16.09
CA VAL A 97 -17.04 -7.93 17.46
C VAL A 97 -18.20 -7.20 18.13
N LEU A 98 -18.80 -6.20 17.45
CA LEU A 98 -19.95 -5.47 17.98
C LEU A 98 -21.13 -6.41 18.28
N ALA A 99 -21.42 -7.36 17.39
CA ALA A 99 -22.49 -8.33 17.59
C ALA A 99 -22.21 -9.28 18.78
N ALA A 100 -20.95 -9.67 18.99
CA ALA A 100 -20.57 -10.61 20.04
C ALA A 100 -20.44 -9.97 21.43
N THR A 101 -19.99 -8.71 21.52
CA THR A 101 -19.69 -8.05 22.80
C THR A 101 -20.67 -6.95 23.17
N GLY A 102 -21.44 -6.44 22.20
CA GLY A 102 -22.25 -5.23 22.35
C GLY A 102 -21.44 -3.92 22.24
N GLU A 103 -20.13 -4.01 22.03
CA GLU A 103 -19.21 -2.85 21.96
C GLU A 103 -18.28 -2.94 20.74
N GLY A 104 -17.86 -1.78 20.21
CA GLY A 104 -16.88 -1.71 19.14
C GLY A 104 -15.47 -2.14 19.58
N ILE A 105 -14.59 -2.37 18.58
CA ILE A 105 -13.17 -2.72 18.82
C ILE A 105 -12.49 -1.58 19.60
N GLN A 106 -11.91 -1.93 20.74
CA GLN A 106 -11.16 -1.01 21.58
C GLN A 106 -9.76 -0.74 21.00
N LEU A 107 -9.21 0.46 21.24
CA LEU A 107 -7.91 0.86 20.68
C LEU A 107 -6.78 -0.14 20.95
N ARG A 108 -6.74 -0.71 22.17
CA ARG A 108 -5.76 -1.73 22.58
C ARG A 108 -5.83 -3.03 21.76
N ASP A 109 -6.99 -3.31 21.17
CA ASP A 109 -7.28 -4.53 20.43
C ASP A 109 -7.16 -4.33 18.91
N VAL A 110 -7.08 -3.08 18.41
CA VAL A 110 -7.05 -2.75 16.98
C VAL A 110 -6.00 -3.55 16.22
N VAL A 111 -4.76 -3.63 16.71
CA VAL A 111 -3.69 -4.37 16.01
C VAL A 111 -4.02 -5.85 15.93
N LYS A 112 -4.48 -6.45 17.03
CA LYS A 112 -4.84 -7.87 17.09
C LYS A 112 -5.97 -8.18 16.11
N GLU A 113 -7.04 -7.39 16.16
CA GLU A 113 -8.22 -7.59 15.31
C GLU A 113 -7.90 -7.31 13.84
N TYR A 114 -7.07 -6.30 13.56
CA TYR A 114 -6.62 -5.98 12.19
C TYR A 114 -5.78 -7.12 11.61
N MET A 115 -4.93 -7.75 12.41
CA MET A 115 -4.15 -8.91 11.96
C MET A 115 -5.04 -10.09 11.58
N LEU A 116 -6.20 -10.27 12.22
CA LEU A 116 -7.18 -11.28 11.83
C LEU A 116 -7.80 -10.96 10.45
N ALA A 117 -8.28 -9.73 10.26
CA ALA A 117 -8.82 -9.27 8.98
C ALA A 117 -7.77 -9.35 7.86
N ARG A 118 -6.53 -8.95 8.16
CA ARG A 118 -5.38 -9.05 7.24
C ARG A 118 -5.12 -10.49 6.82
N ASN A 119 -5.14 -11.45 7.75
CA ASN A 119 -4.92 -12.86 7.43
C ASN A 119 -6.02 -13.45 6.54
N GLU A 120 -7.26 -12.94 6.66
CA GLU A 120 -8.36 -13.32 5.78
C GLU A 120 -8.17 -12.81 4.34
N ALA A 121 -7.66 -11.59 4.18
CA ALA A 121 -7.53 -10.91 2.89
C ALA A 121 -6.20 -11.20 2.16
N PHE A 122 -5.07 -11.22 2.87
CA PHE A 122 -3.72 -11.40 2.32
C PHE A 122 -3.41 -12.88 2.03
N LYS A 123 -4.21 -13.47 1.14
CA LYS A 123 -4.01 -14.83 0.63
C LYS A 123 -3.12 -14.85 -0.61
N PRO A 124 -2.40 -15.95 -0.89
CA PRO A 124 -1.59 -16.08 -2.11
C PRO A 124 -2.38 -15.73 -3.38
N GLU A 125 -3.63 -16.15 -3.47
CA GLU A 125 -4.50 -15.89 -4.62
C GLU A 125 -4.79 -14.40 -4.77
N THR A 126 -5.14 -13.71 -3.69
CA THR A 126 -5.37 -12.25 -3.69
C THR A 126 -4.13 -11.50 -4.14
N ILE A 127 -2.96 -11.89 -3.61
CA ILE A 127 -1.67 -11.25 -3.92
C ILE A 127 -1.32 -11.48 -5.39
N LEU A 128 -1.41 -12.72 -5.90
CA LEU A 128 -1.11 -13.03 -7.29
C LEU A 128 -2.06 -12.34 -8.27
N GLN A 129 -3.34 -12.23 -7.93
CA GLN A 129 -4.31 -11.49 -8.74
C GLN A 129 -4.04 -9.98 -8.74
N ALA A 130 -3.66 -9.41 -7.59
CA ALA A 130 -3.26 -8.01 -7.51
C ALA A 130 -2.11 -7.68 -8.46
N TRP A 131 -1.08 -8.53 -8.50
CA TRP A 131 0.06 -8.40 -9.41
C TRP A 131 -0.30 -8.51 -10.89
N ARG A 132 -1.27 -9.36 -11.23
CA ARG A 132 -1.77 -9.49 -12.61
C ARG A 132 -2.59 -8.27 -13.00
N ARG A 133 -3.48 -7.82 -12.12
CA ARG A 133 -4.37 -6.68 -12.37
C ARG A 133 -3.62 -5.36 -12.47
N SER A 134 -2.41 -5.27 -11.91
CA SER A 134 -1.56 -4.10 -12.05
C SER A 134 -0.66 -4.12 -13.30
N GLY A 135 -0.73 -5.16 -14.12
CA GLY A 135 0.10 -5.29 -15.32
C GLY A 135 1.60 -5.46 -15.06
N ILE A 136 2.02 -5.68 -13.80
CA ILE A 136 3.43 -5.83 -13.44
C ILE A 136 3.88 -7.29 -13.54
N ARG A 137 3.02 -8.25 -13.19
CA ARG A 137 3.34 -9.68 -13.30
C ARG A 137 2.14 -10.50 -13.78
N PRO A 138 2.16 -11.00 -15.04
CA PRO A 138 3.18 -10.76 -16.07
C PRO A 138 3.25 -9.26 -16.45
N ILE A 139 4.39 -8.83 -16.99
CA ILE A 139 4.54 -7.46 -17.52
C ILE A 139 3.63 -7.35 -18.75
N ASP A 140 2.75 -6.35 -18.75
CA ASP A 140 1.89 -6.02 -19.88
C ASP A 140 2.24 -4.62 -20.42
N PRO A 141 2.98 -4.53 -21.55
CA PRO A 141 3.32 -3.26 -22.17
C PRO A 141 2.10 -2.50 -22.73
N GLY A 142 0.98 -3.19 -23.00
CA GLY A 142 -0.27 -2.60 -23.49
C GLY A 142 -1.23 -2.19 -22.37
N PHE A 143 -0.79 -2.26 -21.11
CA PHE A 143 -1.64 -2.00 -19.94
C PHE A 143 -2.13 -0.55 -19.86
N PHE A 144 -1.36 0.39 -20.38
CA PHE A 144 -1.79 1.76 -20.61
C PHE A 144 -2.24 1.92 -22.06
N THR A 145 -3.40 2.54 -22.22
CA THR A 145 -4.03 2.85 -23.50
C THR A 145 -4.00 4.35 -23.75
N ASP A 146 -4.30 4.79 -24.97
CA ASP A 146 -4.34 6.22 -25.32
C ASP A 146 -5.25 7.05 -24.41
N ILE A 147 -6.31 6.44 -23.85
CA ILE A 147 -7.24 7.09 -22.91
C ILE A 147 -6.55 7.46 -21.60
N ASP A 148 -5.57 6.66 -21.14
CA ASP A 148 -4.87 6.91 -19.89
C ASP A 148 -3.89 8.10 -19.98
N TYR A 149 -3.54 8.49 -21.21
CA TYR A 149 -2.73 9.67 -21.51
C TYR A 149 -3.59 10.86 -21.95
N ALA A 150 -4.91 10.69 -22.07
CA ALA A 150 -5.81 11.77 -22.44
C ALA A 150 -5.83 12.84 -21.33
N PRO A 151 -5.87 14.13 -21.68
CA PRO A 151 -5.98 15.19 -20.70
C PRO A 151 -7.29 15.05 -19.89
N SER A 152 -7.25 15.44 -18.63
CA SER A 152 -8.44 15.43 -17.77
C SER A 152 -9.56 16.27 -18.40
N HIS A 153 -10.78 15.73 -18.43
CA HIS A 153 -11.93 16.46 -18.94
C HIS A 153 -12.24 17.68 -18.05
N TYR A 154 -12.50 18.83 -18.68
CA TYR A 154 -12.80 20.12 -18.04
C TYR A 154 -14.06 20.11 -17.14
N THR A 155 -14.82 19.01 -17.09
CA THR A 155 -16.09 18.89 -16.36
C THR A 155 -15.96 18.41 -14.91
N SER A 156 -14.75 18.22 -14.38
CA SER A 156 -14.55 17.74 -12.99
C SER A 156 -14.57 18.84 -11.92
N THR A 157 -14.84 20.09 -12.29
CA THR A 157 -14.88 21.23 -11.35
C THR A 157 -16.15 22.06 -11.52
N ILE A 158 -17.33 21.42 -11.56
CA ILE A 158 -18.56 22.16 -11.25
C ILE A 158 -18.76 22.06 -9.74
N ALA A 159 -18.26 23.06 -9.02
CA ALA A 159 -18.64 23.25 -7.63
C ALA A 159 -20.16 23.51 -7.61
N HIS A 160 -20.94 22.53 -7.12
CA HIS A 160 -22.30 22.80 -6.69
C HIS A 160 -22.25 23.62 -5.40
N LEU A 161 -22.08 24.93 -5.55
CA LEU A 161 -22.34 25.86 -4.47
C LEU A 161 -23.87 26.00 -4.31
N PRO A 162 -24.40 25.91 -3.08
CA PRO A 162 -25.78 26.30 -2.81
C PRO A 162 -26.00 27.76 -3.25
N ALA A 163 -27.22 28.09 -3.70
CA ALA A 163 -27.60 29.45 -4.13
C ALA A 163 -27.49 30.52 -3.02
N SER A 164 -27.04 30.15 -1.82
CA SER A 164 -26.93 31.00 -0.64
C SER A 164 -25.48 31.17 -0.14
N PHE A 165 -24.46 31.01 -0.99
CA PHE A 165 -23.11 31.43 -0.63
C PHE A 165 -22.93 32.94 -0.91
N PRO A 166 -22.40 33.74 0.04
CA PRO A 166 -22.17 35.17 -0.12
C PRO A 166 -21.01 35.49 -1.09
#